data_AF-A0A9E5G1A6-F1
#
_entry.id   AF-A0A9E5G1A6-F1
#
_cell.length_a   1.000
_cell.length_b   1.000
_cell.length_c   1.000
_cell.angle_alpha   90.00
_cell.angle_beta   90.00
_cell.angle_gamma   90.00
#
_symmetry.space_group_name_H-M   'P 1'
#
loop_
_entity.id
_entity.type
_entity.pdbx_description
1 polymer ?
#
loop_
_entity_poly.entity_id
_entity_poly.type
_entity_poly.pdbx_seq_one_letter_code
_entity_poly.pdbx_strand_id
1 'polypeptide(L)'
;PTSARWLAGIATTMCQHSLNGHWRAPQILHAVPRGSASWHEVAKSAVACAIDAGMPLRTTPLSITAVPSSSRSAAARRPLNSRLSVALLEHTLGMECPGWINGVQETVSAIAKASKS
;
A
#
# COMPACT_ATOMS: atom_id res chain seq x y z
N PRO A 1 1.55 1.77 -0.18
CA PRO A 1 1.86 0.65 -1.10
C PRO A 1 0.75 -0.39 -1.02
N THR A 2 0.35 -0.96 -2.15
CA THR A 2 -0.79 -1.90 -2.20
C THR A 2 -0.29 -3.34 -2.20
N SER A 3 -0.71 -4.12 -1.22
CA SER A 3 -0.29 -5.52 -1.06
C SER A 3 -1.02 -6.42 -2.08
N ALA A 4 -0.28 -7.26 -2.80
CA ALA A 4 -0.86 -8.26 -3.71
C ALA A 4 -1.75 -9.26 -2.96
N ARG A 5 -1.35 -9.65 -1.74
CA ARG A 5 -2.15 -10.53 -0.87
C ARG A 5 -3.48 -9.89 -0.49
N TRP A 6 -3.46 -8.59 -0.16
CA TRP A 6 -4.69 -7.87 0.16
C TRP A 6 -5.61 -7.77 -1.06
N LEU A 7 -5.06 -7.46 -2.25
CA LEU A 7 -5.83 -7.47 -3.50
C LEU A 7 -6.46 -8.83 -3.81
N ALA A 8 -5.73 -9.92 -3.57
CA ALA A 8 -6.27 -11.27 -3.71
C ALA A 8 -7.46 -11.49 -2.77
N GLY A 9 -7.36 -11.04 -1.51
CA GLY A 9 -8.47 -11.07 -0.56
C GLY A 9 -9.70 -10.29 -1.05
N ILE A 10 -9.50 -9.09 -1.59
CA ILE A 10 -10.58 -8.30 -2.20
C ILE A 10 -11.26 -9.08 -3.34
N ALA A 11 -10.47 -9.67 -4.25
CA ALA A 11 -11.00 -10.46 -5.35
C ALA A 11 -11.80 -11.67 -4.86
N THR A 12 -11.31 -12.37 -3.82
CA THR A 12 -12.03 -13.48 -3.20
C THR A 12 -13.37 -13.03 -2.60
N THR A 13 -13.41 -11.92 -1.86
CA THR A 13 -14.66 -11.37 -1.29
C THR A 13 -15.64 -10.98 -2.39
N MET A 14 -15.16 -10.36 -3.47
CA MET A 14 -15.98 -10.03 -4.64
C MET A 14 -16.59 -11.29 -5.29
N CYS A 15 -15.80 -12.34 -5.49
CA CYS A 15 -16.30 -13.62 -5.99
C CYS A 15 -17.38 -14.20 -5.06
N GLN A 16 -17.17 -14.15 -3.75
CA GLN A 16 -18.16 -14.65 -2.78
C GLN A 16 -19.46 -13.85 -2.81
N HIS A 17 -19.40 -12.51 -2.87
CA HIS A 17 -20.59 -11.66 -3.02
C HIS A 17 -21.35 -11.97 -4.32
N SER A 18 -20.63 -12.22 -5.41
CA SER A 18 -21.21 -12.61 -6.69
C SER A 18 -21.94 -13.95 -6.59
N LEU A 19 -21.30 -14.98 -6.02
CA LEU A 19 -21.90 -16.30 -5.82
C LEU A 19 -23.14 -16.26 -4.90
N ASN A 20 -23.16 -15.36 -3.92
CA ASN A 20 -24.28 -15.18 -3.00
C ASN A 20 -25.42 -14.33 -3.59
N GLY A 21 -25.34 -13.90 -4.86
CA GLY A 21 -26.37 -13.08 -5.50
C GLY A 21 -26.43 -11.63 -5.01
N HIS A 22 -25.44 -11.19 -4.22
CA HIS A 22 -25.33 -9.83 -3.69
C HIS A 22 -24.61 -8.86 -4.64
N TRP A 23 -24.18 -9.33 -5.81
CA TRP A 23 -23.46 -8.52 -6.78
C TRP A 23 -24.37 -8.01 -7.91
N ARG A 24 -24.44 -6.69 -8.07
CA ARG A 24 -25.10 -6.04 -9.21
C ARG A 24 -24.04 -5.61 -10.24
N ALA A 25 -24.38 -5.76 -11.52
CA ALA A 25 -23.54 -5.52 -12.71
C ALA A 25 -22.79 -4.16 -12.73
N PRO A 26 -21.79 -3.99 -13.62
CA PRO A 26 -20.41 -3.65 -13.28
C PRO A 26 -20.21 -2.29 -12.62
N GLN A 27 -19.36 -2.28 -11.58
CA GLN A 27 -18.82 -1.06 -10.98
C GLN A 27 -17.29 -1.08 -11.08
N ILE A 28 -16.69 0.02 -11.54
CA ILE A 28 -15.24 0.21 -11.46
C ILE A 28 -14.92 0.66 -10.03
N LEU A 29 -14.11 -0.12 -9.32
CA LEU A 29 -13.72 0.14 -7.92
C LEU A 29 -12.23 0.44 -7.84
N HIS A 30 -11.85 1.41 -6.99
CA HIS A 30 -10.45 1.62 -6.63
C HIS A 30 -10.05 0.68 -5.49
N ALA A 31 -9.15 -0.25 -5.77
CA ALA A 31 -8.59 -1.16 -4.77
C ALA A 31 -7.21 -0.67 -4.31
N VAL A 32 -7.21 0.25 -3.35
CA VAL A 32 -5.99 0.74 -2.68
C VAL A 32 -6.20 0.80 -1.16
N PRO A 33 -5.14 0.79 -0.33
CA PRO A 33 -5.25 1.07 1.10
C PRO A 33 -5.75 2.50 1.37
N ARG A 34 -6.35 2.72 2.55
CA ARG A 34 -6.75 4.05 3.04
C ARG A 34 -5.55 4.98 3.25
N GLY A 35 -5.82 6.26 3.12
CA GLY A 35 -4.85 7.34 3.29
C GLY A 35 -3.95 7.53 2.08
N SER A 36 -2.93 8.36 2.24
CA SER A 36 -1.97 8.68 1.20
C SER A 36 -0.60 8.93 1.80
N ALA A 37 0.44 8.66 1.03
CA ALA A 37 1.81 8.96 1.40
C ALA A 37 2.63 9.37 0.17
N SER A 38 3.61 10.23 0.40
CA SER A 38 4.71 10.51 -0.50
C SER A 38 5.70 9.35 -0.53
N TRP A 39 6.55 9.29 -1.57
CA TRP A 39 7.66 8.34 -1.61
C TRP A 39 8.63 8.50 -0.43
N HIS A 40 8.77 9.73 0.07
CA HIS A 40 9.60 10.03 1.23
C HIS A 40 9.05 9.40 2.52
N GLU A 41 7.75 9.54 2.76
CA GLU A 41 7.08 8.94 3.93
C GLU A 41 7.13 7.41 3.89
N VAL A 42 6.91 6.81 2.71
CA VAL A 42 7.02 5.35 2.54
C VAL A 42 8.44 4.87 2.85
N ALA A 43 9.47 5.55 2.33
CA ALA A 43 10.87 5.19 2.59
C ALA A 43 11.25 5.30 4.08
N LYS A 44 10.88 6.41 4.73
CA LYS A 44 11.10 6.59 6.17
C LYS A 44 10.41 5.52 7.00
N SER A 45 9.16 5.22 6.66
CA SER A 45 8.38 4.19 7.37
C SER A 45 8.98 2.81 7.20
N ALA A 46 9.43 2.46 5.98
CA ALA A 46 10.05 1.16 5.72
C ALA A 46 11.36 0.99 6.49
N VAL A 47 12.22 2.01 6.51
CA VAL A 47 13.48 2.00 7.28
C VAL A 47 13.20 1.91 8.78
N ALA A 48 12.23 2.66 9.31
CA ALA A 48 11.84 2.57 10.70
C ALA A 48 11.38 1.14 11.07
N CYS A 49 10.47 0.57 10.30
CA CYS A 49 9.99 -0.80 10.51
C CYS A 49 11.13 -1.84 10.46
N ALA A 50 12.12 -1.64 9.59
CA ALA A 50 13.23 -2.58 9.44
C ALA A 50 14.19 -2.50 10.64
N ILE A 51 14.44 -1.31 11.17
CA ILE A 51 15.21 -1.11 12.41
C ILE A 51 14.48 -1.77 13.58
N ASP A 52 13.18 -1.54 13.73
CA ASP A 52 12.36 -2.16 14.79
C ASP A 52 12.35 -3.70 14.70
N ALA A 53 12.49 -4.25 13.49
CA ALA A 53 12.60 -5.69 13.25
C ALA A 53 14.02 -6.27 13.52
N GLY A 54 14.98 -5.42 13.93
CA GLY A 54 16.36 -5.78 14.22
C GLY A 54 17.22 -6.02 12.97
N MET A 55 16.84 -5.48 11.81
CA MET A 55 17.62 -5.63 10.58
C MET A 55 18.85 -4.71 10.61
N PRO A 56 20.04 -5.20 10.21
CA PRO A 56 21.24 -4.36 10.14
C PRO A 56 21.13 -3.39 8.96
N LEU A 57 20.89 -2.11 9.23
CA LEU A 57 20.80 -1.06 8.22
C LEU A 57 21.92 -0.03 8.40
N ARG A 58 22.44 0.47 7.28
CA ARG A 58 23.42 1.58 7.25
C ARG A 58 22.76 2.97 7.23
N THR A 59 21.43 3.02 7.27
CA THR A 59 20.65 4.26 7.15
C THR A 59 19.62 4.34 8.27
N THR A 60 19.18 5.55 8.59
CA THR A 60 18.15 5.84 9.58
C THR A 60 17.01 6.62 8.93
N PRO A 61 15.80 6.68 9.54
CA PRO A 61 14.73 7.52 9.02
C PRO A 61 15.11 9.02 8.96
N LEU A 62 16.03 9.46 9.81
CA LEU A 62 16.53 10.85 9.86
C LEU A 62 17.47 11.16 8.70
N SER A 63 18.21 10.18 8.18
CA SER A 63 19.12 10.39 7.04
C SER A 63 18.42 10.37 5.68
N ILE A 64 17.09 10.17 5.64
CA ILE A 64 16.31 10.19 4.38
C ILE A 64 15.77 11.61 4.15
N THR A 65 16.30 12.29 3.15
CA THR A 65 15.88 13.63 2.76
C THR A 65 14.81 13.60 1.66
N ALA A 66 13.86 14.52 1.74
CA ALA A 66 12.86 14.70 0.68
C ALA A 66 13.51 15.38 -0.53
N VAL A 67 13.09 14.99 -1.72
CA VAL A 67 13.61 15.52 -2.98
C VAL A 67 12.41 15.94 -3.84
N PRO A 68 12.41 17.16 -4.42
CA PRO A 68 11.32 17.62 -5.27
C PRO A 68 11.21 16.76 -6.53
N SER A 69 10.00 16.60 -7.05
CA SER A 69 9.77 15.80 -8.26
C SER A 69 10.46 16.38 -9.50
N SER A 70 10.73 17.69 -9.52
CA SER A 70 11.42 18.39 -10.61
C SER A 70 12.89 18.02 -10.75
N SER A 71 13.55 17.51 -9.71
CA SER A 71 14.97 17.19 -9.76
C SER A 71 15.28 15.81 -10.37
N ARG A 72 14.26 15.05 -10.78
CA ARG A 72 14.43 13.79 -11.51
C ARG A 72 13.89 13.93 -12.92
N SER A 73 14.76 13.80 -13.92
CA SER A 73 14.29 13.54 -15.28
C SER A 73 13.74 12.12 -15.32
N ALA A 74 12.42 12.00 -15.39
CA ALA A 74 11.77 10.72 -15.66
C ALA A 74 11.35 10.71 -17.13
N ALA A 75 11.62 9.61 -17.84
CA ALA A 75 11.19 9.43 -19.23
C ALA A 75 9.66 9.56 -19.40
N ALA A 76 8.90 9.26 -18.35
CA ALA A 76 7.46 9.45 -18.29
C ALA A 76 7.05 10.46 -17.22
N ARG A 77 6.12 11.35 -17.57
CA ARG A 77 5.54 12.34 -16.65
C ARG A 77 4.74 11.62 -15.56
N ARG A 78 5.19 11.74 -14.31
CA ARG A 78 4.46 11.23 -13.14
C ARG A 78 3.29 12.18 -12.81
N PRO A 79 2.10 11.67 -12.49
CA PRO A 79 1.01 12.50 -11.97
C PRO A 79 1.42 13.15 -10.64
N LEU A 80 1.05 14.43 -10.45
CA LEU A 80 1.28 15.14 -9.18
C LEU A 80 0.33 14.68 -8.06
N ASN A 81 -0.82 14.12 -8.44
CA ASN A 81 -1.79 13.55 -7.52
C ASN A 81 -2.18 12.14 -8.00
N SER A 82 -1.92 11.14 -7.15
CA SER A 82 -2.30 9.74 -7.40
C SER A 82 -3.22 9.20 -6.30
N ARG A 83 -3.90 10.08 -5.56
CA ARG A 83 -4.86 9.69 -4.53
C ARG A 83 -6.12 9.14 -5.18
N LEU A 84 -6.59 8.01 -4.68
CA LEU A 84 -7.82 7.35 -5.11
C LEU A 84 -8.76 7.19 -3.92
N SER A 85 -10.06 7.44 -4.12
CA SER A 85 -11.07 7.20 -3.08
C SER A 85 -11.46 5.73 -3.02
N VAL A 86 -11.54 5.18 -1.82
CA VAL A 86 -11.93 3.78 -1.55
C VAL A 86 -13.37 3.65 -1.05
N ALA A 87 -14.10 4.76 -0.89
CA ALA A 87 -15.43 4.78 -0.29
C ALA A 87 -16.40 3.82 -0.99
N LEU A 88 -16.35 3.76 -2.33
CA LEU A 88 -17.21 2.86 -3.09
C LEU A 88 -16.85 1.37 -2.87
N LEU A 89 -15.56 1.05 -2.74
CA LEU A 89 -15.11 -0.31 -2.44
C LEU A 89 -15.58 -0.73 -1.05
N GLU A 90 -15.35 0.11 -0.05
CA GLU A 90 -15.73 -0.13 1.35
C GLU A 90 -17.25 -0.32 1.50
N HIS A 91 -18.04 0.57 0.88
CA HIS A 91 -19.50 0.45 0.85
C HIS A 91 -19.96 -0.82 0.14
N THR A 92 -19.40 -1.13 -1.03
CA THR A 92 -19.82 -2.28 -1.84
C THR A 92 -19.51 -3.62 -1.17
N LEU A 93 -18.39 -3.70 -0.46
CA LEU A 93 -17.96 -4.94 0.19
C LEU A 93 -18.28 -5.00 1.68
N GLY A 94 -18.85 -3.94 2.26
CA GLY A 94 -19.15 -3.88 3.70
C GLY A 94 -17.90 -4.04 4.56
N MET A 95 -16.77 -3.47 4.11
CA MET A 95 -15.47 -3.65 4.76
C MET A 95 -14.73 -2.33 4.92
N GLU A 96 -13.72 -2.36 5.77
CA GLU A 96 -12.78 -1.27 5.96
C GLU A 96 -11.44 -1.60 5.30
N CYS A 97 -10.96 -0.72 4.43
CA CYS A 97 -9.65 -0.89 3.80
C CYS A 97 -8.54 -0.59 4.83
N PRO A 98 -7.42 -1.34 4.84
CA PRO A 98 -6.32 -1.07 5.77
C PRO A 98 -5.65 0.26 5.44
N GLY A 99 -4.96 0.87 6.42
CA GLY A 99 -4.11 2.03 6.16
C GLY A 99 -2.90 1.65 5.29
N TRP A 100 -2.40 2.58 4.48
CA TRP A 100 -1.22 2.34 3.63
C TRP A 100 0.02 1.88 4.40
N ILE A 101 0.15 2.25 5.67
CA ILE A 101 1.27 1.91 6.54
C ILE A 101 1.31 0.41 6.85
N ASN A 102 0.14 -0.24 6.97
CA ASN A 102 0.04 -1.68 7.23
C ASN A 102 0.74 -2.48 6.13
N GLY A 103 0.54 -2.07 4.87
CA GLY A 103 1.22 -2.69 3.73
C GLY A 103 2.75 -2.56 3.81
N VAL A 104 3.28 -1.44 4.30
CA VAL A 104 4.73 -1.27 4.53
C VAL A 104 5.21 -2.22 5.62
N GLN A 105 4.53 -2.24 6.76
CA GLN A 105 4.87 -3.07 7.92
C GLN A 105 4.85 -4.56 7.57
N GLU A 106 3.82 -5.01 6.86
CA GLU A 106 3.70 -6.40 6.40
C GLU A 106 4.84 -6.79 5.46
N THR A 107 5.17 -5.94 4.47
CA THR A 107 6.24 -6.20 3.52
C THR A 107 7.60 -6.26 4.20
N VAL A 108 7.92 -5.29 5.06
CA VAL A 108 9.20 -5.27 5.80
C VAL A 108 9.29 -6.47 6.74
N SER A 109 8.21 -6.80 7.45
CA SER A 109 8.16 -7.99 8.31
C SER A 109 8.42 -9.28 7.54
N ALA A 110 7.85 -9.42 6.33
CA ALA A 110 8.09 -10.58 5.48
C ALA A 110 9.56 -10.68 5.03
N ILE A 111 10.17 -9.55 4.64
CA ILE A 111 11.59 -9.49 4.28
C ILE A 111 12.47 -9.86 5.49
N ALA A 112 12.21 -9.28 6.65
CA ALA A 112 12.98 -9.53 7.87
C ALA A 112 12.95 -11.01 8.30
N LYS A 113 11.79 -11.67 8.15
CA LYS A 113 11.65 -13.12 8.39
C LYS A 113 12.46 -13.94 7.40
N ALA A 114 12.41 -13.59 6.11
CA ALA A 114 13.16 -14.28 5.07
C ALA A 114 14.68 -14.13 5.24
N SER A 115 15.17 -13.03 5.82
CA SER A 115 16.60 -12.82 6.10
C SER A 115 17.14 -13.58 7.32
N LYS A 116 16.27 -14.16 8.14
CA LYS A 116 16.64 -14.97 9.32
C LYS A 116 16.58 -16.48 9.06
N SER A 117 16.03 -16.88 7.92
CA SER A 117 15.94 -18.27 7.45
C SER A 117 17.11 -18.62 6.56
#